data_AF-A0A4S8L8I6-F1
#
_entry.id   AF-A0A4S8L8I6-F1
#
_cell.length_a   1.000
_cell.length_b   1.000
_cell.length_c   1.000
_cell.angle_alpha   90.00
_cell.angle_beta   90.00
_cell.angle_gamma   90.00
#
_symmetry.space_group_name_H-M   'P 1'
#
loop_
_entity.id
_entity.type
_entity.pdbx_description
1 polymer ?
#
loop_
_entity_poly.entity_id
_entity_poly.type
_entity_poly.pdbx_seq_one_letter_code
_entity_poly.pdbx_strand_id
1 'polypeptide(L)' 'GPTFALTAYVVGIQLTSALGATWSVIPVLSRLPDVGGDFEMPLGWFGVEWSVNNDPDKFSIVVETPDGTNGTVIIPGSG' A
#
# COMPACT_ATOMS: atom_id res chain seq x y z
N GLY A 1 8.56 6.51 -14.27
CA GLY A 1 8.17 5.81 -15.51
C GLY A 1 6.73 5.33 -15.40
N PRO A 2 6.04 5.01 -16.51
CA PRO A 2 4.60 4.67 -16.53
C PRO A 2 4.21 3.44 -15.70
N THR A 3 5.18 2.64 -15.25
CA THR A 3 5.00 1.51 -14.32
C THR A 3 4.57 1.93 -12.90
N PHE A 4 4.74 3.20 -12.51
CA PHE A 4 4.36 3.69 -11.19
C PHE A 4 2.84 3.71 -10.97
N ALA A 5 2.06 3.92 -12.04
CA ALA A 5 0.62 4.10 -11.93
C ALA A 5 -0.13 2.79 -11.64
N LEU A 6 0.29 1.67 -12.23
CA LEU A 6 -0.43 0.41 -12.05
C LEU A 6 -0.12 -0.24 -10.70
N THR A 7 1.15 -0.25 -10.28
CA THR A 7 1.55 -0.83 -8.99
C THR A 7 0.98 -0.03 -7.82
N ALA A 8 1.04 1.30 -7.85
CA ALA A 8 0.45 2.14 -6.80
C ALA A 8 -1.08 1.97 -6.72
N TYR A 9 -1.76 1.82 -7.86
CA TYR A 9 -3.21 1.68 -7.91
C TYR A 9 -3.70 0.34 -7.35
N VAL A 10 -2.98 -0.77 -7.62
CA VAL A 10 -3.42 -2.10 -7.19
C VAL A 10 -3.04 -2.36 -5.72
N VAL A 11 -1.86 -1.91 -5.29
CA VAL A 11 -1.43 -2.03 -3.90
C VAL A 11 -2.19 -1.05 -2.99
N GLY A 12 -2.68 0.06 -3.55
CA GLY A 12 -3.52 1.04 -2.86
C GLY A 12 -2.76 2.19 -2.21
N ILE A 13 -1.46 2.36 -2.49
CA ILE A 13 -0.63 3.40 -1.89
C ILE A 13 -0.76 4.73 -2.64
N GLN A 14 -0.96 5.80 -1.89
CA GLN A 14 -1.08 7.17 -2.37
C GLN A 14 -0.19 8.09 -1.54
N LEU A 15 0.57 8.96 -2.20
CA LEU A 15 1.31 10.02 -1.52
C LEU A 15 0.41 11.25 -1.34
N THR A 16 0.30 11.73 -0.11
CA THR A 16 -0.58 12.86 0.22
C THR A 16 0.18 14.19 0.39
N SER A 17 1.52 14.15 0.40
CA SER A 17 2.36 15.36 0.39
C SER A 17 3.67 15.16 -0.39
N ALA A 18 4.38 16.27 -0.60
CA ALA A 18 5.68 16.29 -1.27
C ALA A 18 6.67 15.29 -0.65
N LEU A 19 7.52 14.71 -1.52
CA LEU A 19 8.61 13.78 -1.18
C LEU A 19 8.19 12.49 -0.46
N GLY A 20 6.89 12.24 -0.27
CA GLY A 20 6.39 11.08 0.47
C GLY A 20 6.36 11.27 1.98
N ALA A 21 6.46 12.52 2.49
CA ALA A 21 6.42 12.79 3.93
C ALA A 21 5.10 12.33 4.57
N THR A 22 3.99 12.39 3.82
CA THR A 22 2.71 11.80 4.19
C THR A 22 2.16 10.88 3.11
N TRP A 23 1.53 9.80 3.54
CA TRP A 23 1.04 8.74 2.66
C TRP A 23 -0.23 8.08 3.20
N SER A 24 -0.97 7.39 2.33
CA SER A 24 -2.09 6.55 2.70
C SER A 24 -2.09 5.25 1.92
N VAL A 25 -2.54 4.16 2.54
CA VAL A 25 -2.72 2.85 1.90
C VAL A 25 -4.18 2.42 2.00
N ILE A 26 -4.80 2.18 0.86
CA ILE A 26 -6.20 1.75 0.70
C ILE A 26 -6.21 0.52 -0.23
N PRO A 27 -6.03 -0.69 0.32
CA PRO A 27 -5.95 -1.92 -0.47
C PRO A 27 -7.20 -2.14 -1.33
N VAL A 28 -7.00 -2.41 -2.62
CA VAL A 28 -8.09 -2.68 -3.57
C VAL A 28 -8.17 -4.19 -3.81
N LEU A 29 -9.01 -4.88 -3.05
CA LEU A 29 -9.00 -6.35 -3.00
C LEU A 29 -9.46 -7.02 -4.29
N SER A 30 -10.38 -6.44 -5.07
CA SER A 30 -10.80 -6.86 -6.44
C SER A 30 -10.71 -8.35 -6.84
N ARG A 31 -10.93 -9.29 -5.90
CA ARG A 31 -10.71 -10.75 -6.03
C ARG A 31 -9.27 -11.20 -6.32
N LEU A 32 -8.29 -10.32 -6.10
CA LEU A 32 -6.88 -10.69 -6.12
C LEU A 32 -6.54 -11.35 -4.78
N PRO A 33 -5.85 -12.52 -4.78
CA PRO A 33 -5.48 -13.21 -3.55
C PRO A 33 -4.38 -12.48 -2.77
N ASP A 34 -3.47 -11.84 -3.51
CA ASP A 34 -2.31 -11.13 -2.98
C ASP A 34 -1.84 -10.09 -3.98
N VAL A 35 -1.25 -9.01 -3.46
CA VAL A 35 -0.63 -7.95 -4.24
C VAL A 35 0.54 -7.38 -3.44
N GLY A 36 1.67 -7.22 -4.11
CA GLY A 36 2.84 -6.53 -3.58
C GLY A 36 3.34 -5.45 -4.54
N GLY A 37 3.95 -4.42 -3.97
CA GLY A 37 4.65 -3.43 -4.75
C GLY A 37 5.46 -2.47 -3.91
N ASP A 38 6.52 -1.97 -4.53
CA ASP A 38 7.48 -1.11 -3.89
C ASP A 38 7.87 0.07 -4.78
N PHE A 39 8.38 1.12 -4.16
CA PHE A 39 8.92 2.26 -4.85
C PHE A 39 9.89 3.06 -3.98
N GLU A 40 10.78 3.80 -4.64
CA GLU A 40 11.74 4.66 -3.96
C GLU A 40 11.39 6.14 -4.17
N MET A 41 11.48 6.91 -3.09
CA MET A 41 11.32 8.36 -3.05
C MET A 41 12.59 8.99 -2.48
N PRO A 42 12.78 10.32 -2.62
CA PRO A 42 13.96 10.99 -2.06
C PRO A 42 14.14 10.83 -0.55
N LEU A 43 13.06 10.59 0.21
CA LEU A 43 13.11 10.30 1.65
C LEU A 43 13.42 8.84 1.98
N GLY A 44 13.37 7.93 0.99
CA GLY A 44 13.68 6.52 1.14
C GLY A 44 12.72 5.60 0.40
N TRP A 45 12.87 4.31 0.65
CA TRP A 45 12.11 3.24 0.03
C TRP A 45 10.78 2.97 0.77
N PHE A 46 9.74 2.69 0.00
CA PHE A 46 8.41 2.31 0.46
C PHE A 46 8.05 0.95 -0.12
N GLY A 47 7.54 0.06 0.73
CA GLY A 47 7.03 -1.25 0.35
C GLY A 47 5.65 -1.48 0.93
N VAL A 48 4.74 -2.01 0.12
CA VAL A 48 3.43 -2.43 0.60
C VAL A 48 3.08 -3.78 -0.02
N GLU A 49 2.67 -4.69 0.83
CA GLU A 49 2.20 -6.02 0.46
C GLU A 49 0.96 -6.35 1.27
N TRP A 50 -0.05 -6.93 0.62
CA TRP A 50 -1.21 -7.46 1.30
C TRP A 50 -1.68 -8.77 0.69
N SER A 51 -2.35 -9.57 1.52
CA SER A 51 -3.00 -10.81 1.12
C SER A 51 -4.32 -11.02 1.84
N VAL A 52 -5.27 -11.54 1.08
CA VAL A 52 -6.48 -12.17 1.61
C VAL A 52 -6.25 -13.67 1.52
N ASN A 53 -5.92 -14.27 2.67
CA ASN A 53 -5.66 -15.71 2.73
C ASN A 53 -6.91 -16.48 2.28
N ASN A 54 -6.80 -17.81 2.09
CA ASN A 54 -7.96 -18.67 1.82
C ASN A 54 -9.06 -18.61 2.90
N ASP A 55 -8.77 -17.96 4.03
CA ASP A 55 -9.73 -17.62 5.06
C ASP A 55 -10.31 -16.22 4.78
N PRO A 56 -11.60 -16.11 4.39
CA PRO A 56 -12.21 -14.84 4.00
C PRO A 56 -12.24 -13.80 5.12
N ASP A 57 -12.01 -14.20 6.36
CA ASP A 57 -11.99 -13.33 7.53
C ASP A 57 -10.57 -12.86 7.90
N LYS A 58 -9.54 -13.25 7.14
CA LYS A 58 -8.13 -12.91 7.42
C LYS A 58 -7.52 -12.05 6.33
N PHE A 59 -7.29 -10.79 6.69
CA PHE A 59 -6.51 -9.84 5.92
C PHE A 59 -5.15 -9.60 6.57
N SER A 60 -4.08 -9.77 5.80
CA SER A 60 -2.71 -9.43 6.22
C SER A 60 -2.20 -8.27 5.38
N ILE A 61 -1.55 -7.30 6.01
CA ILE A 61 -0.88 -6.21 5.33
C ILE A 61 0.45 -5.90 6.00
N VAL A 62 1.47 -5.68 5.19
CA VAL A 62 2.79 -5.20 5.59
C VAL A 62 3.04 -3.88 4.87
N VAL A 63 3.41 -2.86 5.64
CA VAL A 63 3.76 -1.55 5.13
C VAL A 63 5.12 -1.18 5.70
N GLU A 64 6.09 -0.99 4.83
CA GLU A 64 7.43 -0.56 5.17
C GLU A 64 7.63 0.85 4.61
N THR A 65 8.02 1.77 5.49
CA THR A 65 8.18 3.19 5.15
C THR A 65 9.45 3.76 5.75
N PRO A 66 10.05 4.81 5.14
CA PRO A 66 11.22 5.47 5.71
C PRO A 66 10.91 6.14 7.06
N ASP A 67 11.93 6.24 7.90
CA ASP A 67 11.86 6.92 9.18
C ASP A 67 11.41 8.38 9.03
N GLY A 68 10.56 8.83 9.96
CA GLY A 68 10.06 10.21 9.97
C GLY A 68 8.94 10.51 8.97
N THR A 69 8.43 9.50 8.26
CA THR A 69 7.20 9.63 7.46
C THR A 69 5.97 9.28 8.30
N ASN A 70 4.80 9.81 7.91
CA ASN A 70 3.55 9.52 8.61
C ASN A 70 2.48 9.08 7.61
N GLY A 71 1.66 8.11 7.99
CA GLY A 71 0.59 7.70 7.10
C GLY A 71 -0.58 7.01 7.76
N THR A 72 -1.58 6.76 6.93
CA THR A 72 -2.84 6.12 7.32
C THR A 72 -3.04 4.84 6.52
N VAL A 73 -3.35 3.74 7.21
CA VAL A 73 -3.74 2.48 6.59
C VAL A 73 -5.23 2.29 6.80
N ILE A 74 -6.00 2.17 5.71
CA ILE A 74 -7.44 1.91 5.75
C ILE A 74 -7.65 0.44 5.42
N ILE A 75 -8.08 -0.33 6.41
CA ILE A 75 -8.35 -1.76 6.23
C ILE A 75 -9.75 -1.93 5.62
N PRO A 76 -9.90 -2.68 4.52
CA PRO A 76 -11.22 -2.99 3.96
C PRO A 76 -12.03 -3.83 4.95
N GLY A 77 -13.27 -3.45 5.21
CA GLY A 77 -14.18 -4.21 6.07
C GLY A 77 -15.58 -4.26 5.48
N SER A 78 -16.26 -5.38 5.67
CA SER A 78 -17.70 -5.52 5.42
C SER A 78 -18.45 -5.04 6.67
N GLY A 79 -18.76 -3.74 6.71
CA GLY A 79 -19.72 -3.21 7.69
C GLY A 79 -21.13 -3.71 7.44
#